data_AF-A0A951RLI1-F1
#
_entry.id   AF-A0A951RLI1-F1
#
_cell.length_a   1.000
_cell.length_b   1.000
_cell.length_c   1.000
_cell.angle_alpha   90.00
_cell.angle_beta   90.00
_cell.angle_gamma   90.00
#
_symmetry.space_group_name_H-M   'P 1'
#
loop_
_entity.id
_entity.type
_entity.pdbx_description
1 polymer ?
#
loop_
_entity_poly.entity_id
_entity_poly.type
_entity_poly.pdbx_seq_one_letter_code
_entity_poly.pdbx_strand_id
1 'polypeptide(L)'
;MQWNIEKALTELFVSWQNQTPDEIRPLPPSGSNRRYFRITYGNESCVGAFNPDIRENQAFLTLSRHFKDLGLPVPKVLATDVDGLCYLLTDLGDTTLFSTLPHDPAVKIFNERTMDLYKKTIDWLPAFQVKGARGLDFSICYPRHAFDRHSMMWDLNYFKYYFLKISGIGFDEQKLEDDFEHFAAHLVNAPSDYFLYRDFQSRNIMIVDEQPHFIDYQGGRRGALQYDVASLLFDAKANIPFEQRIELLNHYIESLKQWADMDEERFRGYFYDFVLMRILQALGTYGFRGGVEKKALFLQSVPYALKNLHWLAENDYLPKITPHLSSLVEKIASTAPSTILPAPETGLTVHIRSFSYKNGIPADEWGNGGGFVFDCRALPNPGRYTEYKELTGKDEKVIRFLEKEETLAQFLENARNLTDHAVKNYLERGFTNLMVSFGCTGGQHRSVYCAEELARHLSEKFTVKIDLRHRESHAWPKS
;
A
#
# COMPACT_ATOMS: atom_id res chain seq x y z
N MET A 1 -25.27 -23.46 -5.61
CA MET A 1 -26.00 -22.30 -6.16
C MET A 1 -24.96 -21.19 -6.32
N GLN A 2 -24.67 -20.75 -7.54
CA GLN A 2 -23.65 -19.71 -7.78
C GLN A 2 -24.29 -18.35 -7.47
N TRP A 3 -23.88 -17.71 -6.36
CA TRP A 3 -24.43 -16.41 -5.96
C TRP A 3 -24.00 -15.35 -6.99
N ASN A 4 -24.96 -14.78 -7.71
CA ASN A 4 -24.68 -13.73 -8.67
C ASN A 4 -24.70 -12.37 -7.95
N ILE A 5 -23.52 -11.93 -7.53
CA ILE A 5 -23.33 -10.69 -6.76
C ILE A 5 -23.84 -9.47 -7.53
N GLU A 6 -23.57 -9.39 -8.84
CA GLU A 6 -24.04 -8.27 -9.66
C GLU A 6 -25.55 -8.20 -9.67
N LYS A 7 -26.23 -9.35 -9.84
CA LYS A 7 -27.69 -9.41 -9.76
C LYS A 7 -28.22 -8.93 -8.40
N ALA A 8 -27.63 -9.40 -7.29
CA ALA A 8 -28.04 -8.98 -5.95
C ALA A 8 -27.84 -7.47 -5.73
N LEU A 9 -26.72 -6.91 -6.20
CA LEU A 9 -26.47 -5.47 -6.14
C LEU A 9 -27.40 -4.68 -7.05
N THR A 10 -27.75 -5.18 -8.24
CA THR A 10 -28.75 -4.58 -9.13
C THR A 10 -30.12 -4.54 -8.45
N GLU A 11 -30.58 -5.63 -7.86
CA GLU A 11 -31.86 -5.70 -7.16
C GLU A 11 -31.91 -4.73 -5.98
N LEU A 12 -30.85 -4.68 -5.18
CA LEU A 12 -30.72 -3.73 -4.07
C LEU A 12 -30.72 -2.28 -4.57
N PHE A 13 -29.97 -1.98 -5.64
CA PHE A 13 -29.92 -0.65 -6.24
C PHE A 13 -31.29 -0.21 -6.78
N VAL A 14 -31.98 -1.08 -7.53
CA VAL A 14 -33.32 -0.79 -8.05
C VAL A 14 -34.30 -0.52 -6.91
N SER A 15 -34.20 -1.25 -5.81
CA SER A 15 -35.05 -1.02 -4.63
C SER A 15 -34.82 0.35 -3.97
N TRP A 16 -33.60 0.90 -4.08
CA TRP A 16 -33.21 2.19 -3.50
C TRP A 16 -33.49 3.38 -4.42
N GLN A 17 -33.15 3.29 -5.70
CA GLN A 17 -33.24 4.38 -6.67
C GLN A 17 -34.44 4.31 -7.62
N ASN A 18 -35.19 3.20 -7.60
CA ASN A 18 -36.32 2.96 -8.51
C ASN A 18 -35.95 3.09 -10.01
N GLN A 19 -34.70 2.79 -10.36
CA GLN A 19 -34.18 2.74 -11.73
C GLN A 19 -33.09 1.68 -11.83
N THR A 20 -32.81 1.22 -13.05
CA THR A 20 -31.69 0.32 -13.32
C THR A 20 -30.37 1.08 -13.35
N PRO A 21 -29.25 0.49 -12.90
CA PRO A 21 -27.93 1.09 -13.04
C PRO A 21 -27.50 1.14 -14.51
N ASP A 22 -26.72 2.15 -14.88
CA ASP A 22 -26.14 2.27 -16.22
C ASP A 22 -24.94 1.32 -16.38
N GLU A 23 -24.08 1.24 -15.35
CA GLU A 23 -22.94 0.34 -15.29
C GLU A 23 -22.73 -0.16 -13.86
N ILE A 24 -22.29 -1.41 -13.72
CA ILE A 24 -21.74 -1.96 -12.48
C ILE A 24 -20.33 -2.46 -12.80
N ARG A 25 -19.31 -1.81 -12.22
CA ARG A 25 -17.91 -2.15 -12.45
C ARG A 25 -17.24 -2.60 -11.14
N PRO A 26 -16.56 -3.76 -11.10
CA PRO A 26 -15.80 -4.17 -9.94
C PRO A 26 -14.64 -3.20 -9.66
N LEU A 27 -14.48 -2.82 -8.39
CA LEU A 27 -13.30 -2.10 -7.90
C LEU A 27 -12.14 -3.07 -7.62
N PRO A 28 -10.89 -2.59 -7.58
CA PRO A 28 -9.74 -3.44 -7.32
C PRO A 28 -9.90 -4.28 -6.05
N PRO A 29 -9.57 -5.58 -6.09
CA PRO A 29 -9.74 -6.46 -4.94
C PRO A 29 -8.87 -6.00 -3.77
N SER A 30 -9.45 -6.04 -2.58
CA SER A 30 -8.74 -5.80 -1.32
C SER A 30 -8.10 -7.10 -0.81
N GLY A 31 -7.33 -7.03 0.28
CA GLY A 31 -6.82 -8.23 0.98
C GLY A 31 -7.89 -9.06 1.71
N SER A 32 -9.15 -8.63 1.69
CA SER A 32 -10.29 -9.28 2.37
C SER A 32 -11.21 -10.01 1.39
N ASN A 33 -12.17 -10.78 1.91
CA ASN A 33 -13.21 -11.43 1.11
C ASN A 33 -14.27 -10.45 0.57
N ARG A 34 -14.24 -9.19 1.02
CA ARG A 34 -15.17 -8.15 0.60
C ARG A 34 -14.89 -7.74 -0.84
N ARG A 35 -15.95 -7.65 -1.62
CA ARG A 35 -15.92 -7.22 -3.02
C ARG A 35 -16.70 -5.93 -3.16
N TYR A 36 -16.07 -4.92 -3.73
CA TYR A 36 -16.67 -3.62 -3.98
C TYR A 36 -16.90 -3.42 -5.47
N PHE A 37 -17.97 -2.71 -5.80
CA PHE A 37 -18.38 -2.39 -7.15
C PHE A 37 -18.80 -0.92 -7.19
N ARG A 38 -18.33 -0.17 -8.18
CA ARG A 38 -18.86 1.15 -8.48
C ARG A 38 -20.08 0.98 -9.38
N ILE A 39 -21.19 1.61 -8.99
CA ILE A 39 -22.46 1.59 -9.70
C ILE A 39 -22.74 3.01 -10.17
N THR A 40 -22.85 3.22 -11.48
CA THR A 40 -23.14 4.53 -12.08
C THR A 40 -24.61 4.62 -12.50
N TYR A 41 -25.18 5.81 -12.34
CA TYR A 41 -26.54 6.12 -12.77
C TYR A 41 -26.69 7.61 -13.06
N GLY A 42 -26.99 7.96 -14.31
CA GLY A 42 -26.97 9.34 -14.78
C GLY A 42 -25.58 9.98 -14.59
N ASN A 43 -25.52 11.08 -13.82
CA ASN A 43 -24.27 11.78 -13.48
C ASN A 43 -23.78 11.47 -12.05
N GLU A 44 -24.36 10.46 -11.39
CA GLU A 44 -24.03 10.08 -10.02
C GLU A 44 -23.44 8.66 -9.95
N SER A 45 -22.84 8.34 -8.81
CA SER A 45 -22.36 7.01 -8.51
C SER A 45 -22.52 6.64 -7.04
N CYS A 46 -22.59 5.33 -6.79
CA CYS A 46 -22.51 4.75 -5.45
C CYS A 46 -21.60 3.52 -5.45
N VAL A 47 -21.21 3.06 -4.26
CA VAL A 47 -20.40 1.85 -4.09
C VAL A 47 -21.28 0.74 -3.54
N GLY A 48 -21.43 -0.34 -4.30
CA GLY A 48 -22.00 -1.60 -3.83
C GLY A 48 -20.93 -2.47 -3.19
N ALA A 49 -21.24 -3.08 -2.06
CA ALA A 49 -20.36 -4.02 -1.37
C ALA A 49 -21.06 -5.37 -1.20
N PHE A 50 -20.30 -6.45 -1.36
CA PHE A 50 -20.70 -7.80 -1.01
C PHE A 50 -19.67 -8.42 -0.06
N ASN A 51 -20.16 -9.04 1.01
CA ASN A 51 -19.34 -9.76 1.96
C ASN A 51 -20.09 -10.95 2.57
N PRO A 52 -19.55 -12.17 2.51
CA PRO A 52 -20.17 -13.34 3.13
C PRO A 52 -20.11 -13.34 4.67
N ASP A 53 -19.27 -12.52 5.31
CA ASP A 53 -19.19 -12.44 6.78
C ASP A 53 -20.26 -11.49 7.35
N ILE A 54 -21.38 -12.07 7.79
CA ILE A 54 -22.53 -11.34 8.36
C ILE A 54 -22.13 -10.57 9.63
N ARG A 55 -21.23 -11.09 10.47
CA ARG A 55 -20.85 -10.42 11.73
C ARG A 55 -20.01 -9.19 11.44
N GLU A 56 -19.07 -9.29 10.49
CA GLU A 56 -18.32 -8.12 10.03
C GLU A 56 -19.25 -7.08 9.41
N ASN A 57 -20.25 -7.49 8.62
CA ASN A 57 -21.22 -6.56 8.03
C ASN A 57 -22.07 -5.85 9.09
N GLN A 58 -22.54 -6.58 10.10
CA GLN A 58 -23.29 -5.99 11.22
C GLN A 58 -22.43 -4.96 11.98
N ALA A 59 -21.16 -5.28 12.25
CA ALA A 59 -20.22 -4.35 12.87
C ALA A 59 -20.04 -3.11 12.00
N PHE A 60 -19.73 -3.28 10.71
CA PHE A 60 -19.55 -2.19 9.77
C PHE A 60 -20.78 -1.28 9.70
N LEU A 61 -21.96 -1.84 9.39
CA LEU A 61 -23.19 -1.07 9.20
C LEU A 61 -23.63 -0.34 10.47
N THR A 62 -23.42 -0.95 11.64
CA THR A 62 -23.73 -0.31 12.94
C THR A 62 -22.77 0.85 13.21
N LEU A 63 -21.47 0.64 13.03
CA LEU A 63 -20.45 1.69 13.17
C LEU A 63 -20.69 2.84 12.16
N SER A 64 -21.02 2.53 10.90
CA SER A 64 -21.30 3.53 9.87
C SER A 64 -22.46 4.45 10.28
N ARG A 65 -23.56 3.88 10.77
CA ARG A 65 -24.72 4.67 11.22
C ARG A 65 -24.37 5.49 12.45
N HIS A 66 -23.75 4.87 13.45
CA HIS A 66 -23.32 5.55 14.68
C HIS A 66 -22.39 6.75 14.41
N PHE A 67 -21.35 6.55 13.59
CA PHE A 67 -20.43 7.62 13.20
C PHE A 67 -21.11 8.69 12.37
N LYS A 68 -22.06 8.31 11.52
CA LYS A 68 -22.80 9.28 10.72
C LYS A 68 -23.71 10.16 11.57
N ASP A 69 -24.40 9.58 12.56
CA ASP A 69 -25.26 10.31 13.50
C ASP A 69 -24.45 11.27 14.39
N LEU A 70 -23.19 10.93 14.67
CA LEU A 70 -22.23 11.80 15.33
C LEU A 70 -21.61 12.86 14.41
N GLY A 71 -21.95 12.87 13.12
CA GLY A 71 -21.41 13.83 12.13
C GLY A 71 -19.96 13.56 11.73
N LEU A 72 -19.44 12.35 11.96
CA LEU A 72 -18.09 11.98 11.52
C LEU A 72 -18.07 11.72 10.00
N PRO A 73 -16.96 12.02 9.30
CA PRO A 73 -16.89 11.95 7.84
C PRO A 73 -16.66 10.51 7.35
N VAL A 74 -17.69 9.68 7.47
CA VAL A 74 -17.76 8.32 6.93
C VAL A 74 -18.71 8.24 5.73
N PRO A 75 -18.58 7.24 4.83
CA PRO A 75 -19.56 7.03 3.77
C PRO A 75 -20.95 6.76 4.37
N LYS A 76 -22.00 7.31 3.75
CA LYS A 76 -23.37 7.02 4.17
C LYS A 76 -23.78 5.64 3.70
N VAL A 77 -24.46 4.89 4.56
CA VAL A 77 -25.18 3.67 4.14
C VAL A 77 -26.47 4.10 3.45
N LEU A 78 -26.56 3.82 2.15
CA LEU A 78 -27.67 4.21 1.29
C LEU A 78 -28.79 3.15 1.31
N ALA A 79 -28.40 1.87 1.25
CA ALA A 79 -29.31 0.74 1.31
C ALA A 79 -28.59 -0.51 1.85
N THR A 80 -29.34 -1.45 2.39
CA THR A 80 -28.85 -2.76 2.85
C THR A 80 -29.85 -3.82 2.42
N ASP A 81 -29.37 -4.97 1.95
CA ASP A 81 -30.26 -6.09 1.67
C ASP A 81 -30.82 -6.71 2.96
N VAL A 82 -31.80 -7.60 2.81
CA VAL A 82 -32.49 -8.26 3.92
C VAL A 82 -31.57 -9.23 4.65
N ASP A 83 -30.67 -9.90 3.92
CA ASP A 83 -29.77 -10.92 4.46
C ASP A 83 -28.50 -10.33 5.11
N GLY A 84 -28.27 -9.02 4.97
CA GLY A 84 -27.10 -8.31 5.47
C GLY A 84 -25.81 -8.65 4.74
N LEU A 85 -25.87 -9.15 3.51
CA LEU A 85 -24.72 -9.58 2.70
C LEU A 85 -24.29 -8.51 1.69
N CYS A 86 -25.24 -7.70 1.25
CA CYS A 86 -25.05 -6.60 0.31
C CYS A 86 -25.46 -5.26 0.93
N TYR A 87 -24.70 -4.22 0.63
CA TYR A 87 -25.04 -2.86 1.03
C TYR A 87 -24.51 -1.83 0.03
N LEU A 88 -25.17 -0.69 -0.06
CA LEU A 88 -24.82 0.45 -0.90
C LEU A 88 -24.30 1.60 -0.05
N LEU A 89 -23.23 2.25 -0.52
CA LEU A 89 -22.53 3.34 0.13
C LEU A 89 -22.40 4.55 -0.79
N THR A 90 -22.31 5.74 -0.21
CA THR A 90 -21.87 6.92 -0.96
C THR A 90 -20.50 6.67 -1.58
N ASP A 91 -20.33 7.03 -2.85
CA ASP A 91 -19.05 6.99 -3.54
C ASP A 91 -18.19 8.19 -3.10
N LEU A 92 -16.95 7.91 -2.68
CA LEU A 92 -15.97 8.91 -2.24
C LEU A 92 -14.87 9.14 -3.28
N GLY A 93 -15.07 8.65 -4.51
CA GLY A 93 -14.10 8.74 -5.60
C GLY A 93 -12.96 7.74 -5.46
N ASP A 94 -11.83 8.03 -6.11
CA ASP A 94 -10.67 7.12 -6.21
C ASP A 94 -9.42 7.65 -5.49
N THR A 95 -9.45 8.90 -5.04
CA THR A 95 -8.30 9.57 -4.43
C THR A 95 -8.20 9.20 -2.96
N THR A 96 -7.13 8.51 -2.59
CA THR A 96 -6.75 8.27 -1.19
C THR A 96 -5.66 9.23 -0.74
N LEU A 97 -5.53 9.50 0.56
CA LEU A 97 -4.41 10.26 1.11
C LEU A 97 -3.07 9.65 0.65
N PHE A 98 -2.96 8.32 0.66
CA PHE A 98 -1.79 7.61 0.16
C PHE A 98 -1.45 7.92 -1.31
N SER A 99 -2.45 7.98 -2.19
CA SER A 99 -2.25 8.30 -3.61
C SER A 99 -1.83 9.75 -3.88
N THR A 100 -2.00 10.64 -2.90
CA THR A 100 -1.53 12.03 -2.98
C THR A 100 -0.07 12.21 -2.55
N LEU A 101 0.54 11.18 -1.97
CA LEU A 101 1.91 11.26 -1.45
C LEU A 101 2.93 11.31 -2.59
N PRO A 102 4.06 12.01 -2.38
CA PRO A 102 5.17 11.95 -3.32
C PRO A 102 5.69 10.52 -3.42
N HIS A 103 5.76 9.98 -4.64
CA HIS A 103 6.33 8.64 -4.90
C HIS A 103 7.82 8.68 -5.23
N ASP A 104 8.42 9.88 -5.33
CA ASP A 104 9.84 10.06 -5.58
C ASP A 104 10.66 9.82 -4.29
N PRO A 105 11.56 8.81 -4.26
CA PRO A 105 12.42 8.54 -3.12
C PRO A 105 13.37 9.69 -2.75
N ALA A 106 13.61 10.64 -3.65
CA ALA A 106 14.41 11.83 -3.39
C ALA A 106 13.71 12.86 -2.50
N VAL A 107 12.39 12.73 -2.30
CA VAL A 107 11.64 13.64 -1.45
C VAL A 107 11.98 13.38 0.02
N LYS A 108 12.74 14.32 0.59
CA LYS A 108 13.17 14.28 2.00
C LYS A 108 12.16 14.91 2.95
N ILE A 109 11.23 15.71 2.44
CA ILE A 109 10.23 16.44 3.21
C ILE A 109 8.92 16.50 2.46
N PHE A 110 7.80 16.26 3.14
CA PHE A 110 6.47 16.47 2.56
C PHE A 110 6.20 17.95 2.38
N ASN A 111 5.55 18.30 1.25
CA ASN A 111 5.17 19.66 0.95
C ASN A 111 4.02 20.14 1.86
N GLU A 112 3.73 21.43 1.80
CA GLU A 112 2.71 22.08 2.63
C GLU A 112 1.31 21.46 2.43
N ARG A 113 0.91 21.16 1.20
CA ARG A 113 -0.39 20.54 0.90
C ARG A 113 -0.50 19.15 1.53
N THR A 114 0.52 18.31 1.40
CA THR A 114 0.54 16.98 2.00
C THR A 114 0.48 17.08 3.52
N MET A 115 1.26 17.99 4.13
CA MET A 115 1.21 18.22 5.57
C MET A 115 -0.16 18.73 6.05
N ASP A 116 -0.82 19.62 5.29
CA ASP A 116 -2.17 20.08 5.58
C ASP A 116 -3.18 18.92 5.57
N LEU A 117 -3.13 18.04 4.57
CA LEU A 117 -4.00 16.85 4.51
C LEU A 117 -3.78 15.90 5.69
N TYR A 118 -2.53 15.71 6.14
CA TYR A 118 -2.25 14.93 7.35
C TYR A 118 -2.78 15.61 8.61
N LYS A 119 -2.61 16.92 8.76
CA LYS A 119 -3.15 17.68 9.91
C LYS A 119 -4.67 17.59 9.97
N LYS A 120 -5.37 17.82 8.85
CA LYS A 120 -6.82 17.62 8.73
C LYS A 120 -7.26 16.20 9.08
N THR A 121 -6.50 15.20 8.62
CA THR A 121 -6.76 13.79 8.96
C THR A 121 -6.64 13.57 10.47
N ILE A 122 -5.59 14.09 11.07
CA ILE A 122 -5.30 13.97 12.51
C ILE A 122 -6.35 14.70 13.35
N ASP A 123 -6.88 15.84 12.89
CA ASP A 123 -7.93 16.57 13.60
C ASP A 123 -9.21 15.75 13.80
N TRP A 124 -9.50 14.83 12.88
CA TRP A 124 -10.63 13.92 13.01
C TRP A 124 -10.36 12.71 13.91
N LEU A 125 -9.10 12.31 14.10
CA LEU A 125 -8.79 11.07 14.82
C LEU A 125 -9.26 11.11 16.28
N PRO A 126 -8.97 12.15 17.10
CA PRO A 126 -9.54 12.27 18.43
C PRO A 126 -11.08 12.27 18.46
N ALA A 127 -11.73 12.83 17.43
CA ALA A 127 -13.18 12.79 17.33
C ALA A 127 -13.70 11.36 17.14
N PHE A 128 -13.07 10.54 16.28
CA PHE A 128 -13.40 9.11 16.19
C PHE A 128 -13.15 8.39 17.52
N GLN A 129 -12.00 8.64 18.14
CA GLN A 129 -11.57 7.89 19.31
C GLN A 129 -12.39 8.21 20.57
N VAL A 130 -12.66 9.49 20.82
CA VAL A 130 -13.34 9.96 22.04
C VAL A 130 -14.83 10.11 21.80
N LYS A 131 -15.24 10.93 20.82
CA LYS A 131 -16.66 11.16 20.54
C LYS A 131 -17.30 9.91 19.93
N GLY A 132 -16.62 9.20 19.02
CA GLY A 132 -17.09 7.96 18.43
C GLY A 132 -17.27 6.81 19.43
N ALA A 133 -16.58 6.82 20.57
CA ALA A 133 -16.79 5.84 21.64
C ALA A 133 -18.05 6.12 22.49
N ARG A 134 -18.53 7.37 22.55
CA ARG A 134 -19.66 7.75 23.41
C ARG A 134 -20.95 7.07 22.94
N GLY A 135 -21.54 6.27 23.81
CA GLY A 135 -22.79 5.55 23.52
C GLY A 135 -22.64 4.38 22.55
N LEU A 136 -21.41 4.02 22.15
CA LEU A 136 -21.16 2.84 21.32
C LEU A 136 -21.23 1.57 22.18
N ASP A 137 -22.09 0.63 21.80
CA ASP A 137 -22.04 -0.73 22.35
C ASP A 137 -20.90 -1.51 21.69
N PHE A 138 -19.77 -1.64 22.37
CA PHE A 138 -18.61 -2.38 21.87
C PHE A 138 -18.87 -3.89 21.67
N SER A 139 -19.99 -4.46 22.14
CA SER A 139 -20.33 -5.86 21.90
C SER A 139 -20.52 -6.18 20.42
N ILE A 140 -20.86 -5.17 19.60
CA ILE A 140 -21.01 -5.28 18.14
C ILE A 140 -19.67 -5.39 17.40
N CYS A 141 -18.56 -4.98 18.04
CA CYS A 141 -17.26 -4.91 17.38
C CYS A 141 -16.71 -6.32 17.08
N TYR A 142 -16.21 -6.49 15.86
CA TYR A 142 -15.76 -7.76 15.31
C TYR A 142 -14.32 -7.65 14.76
N PRO A 143 -13.47 -8.69 14.88
CA PRO A 143 -13.69 -9.99 15.52
C PRO A 143 -13.63 -9.95 17.05
N ARG A 144 -13.31 -8.80 17.64
CA ARG A 144 -13.13 -8.62 19.09
C ARG A 144 -13.71 -7.28 19.53
N HIS A 145 -14.30 -7.26 20.71
CA HIS A 145 -14.87 -6.06 21.32
C HIS A 145 -13.81 -5.12 21.91
N ALA A 146 -12.62 -5.63 22.24
CA ALA A 146 -11.53 -4.85 22.82
C ALA A 146 -10.15 -5.33 22.31
N PHE A 147 -9.19 -4.41 22.29
CA PHE A 147 -7.78 -4.68 22.08
C PHE A 147 -7.11 -5.00 23.43
N ASP A 148 -7.44 -6.18 23.94
CA ASP A 148 -6.96 -6.71 25.22
C ASP A 148 -5.62 -7.46 25.09
N ARG A 149 -5.12 -7.97 26.21
CA ARG A 149 -3.89 -8.78 26.28
C ARG A 149 -3.88 -9.91 25.25
N HIS A 150 -5.00 -10.61 25.08
CA HIS A 150 -5.11 -11.70 24.11
C HIS A 150 -4.94 -11.20 22.67
N SER A 151 -5.55 -10.07 22.33
CA SER A 151 -5.41 -9.44 21.00
C SER A 151 -3.97 -9.04 20.73
N MET A 152 -3.27 -8.47 21.72
CA MET A 152 -1.84 -8.14 21.64
C MET A 152 -0.99 -9.40 21.44
N MET A 153 -1.24 -10.45 22.22
CA MET A 153 -0.50 -11.71 22.10
C MET A 153 -0.74 -12.41 20.76
N TRP A 154 -1.92 -12.29 20.17
CA TRP A 154 -2.17 -12.77 18.82
C TRP A 154 -1.31 -12.03 17.79
N ASP A 155 -1.25 -10.70 17.86
CA ASP A 155 -0.40 -9.89 16.96
C ASP A 155 1.10 -10.24 17.12
N LEU A 156 1.58 -10.39 18.35
CA LEU A 156 2.97 -10.78 18.66
C LEU A 156 3.30 -12.20 18.20
N ASN A 157 2.39 -13.16 18.41
CA ASN A 157 2.57 -14.52 17.91
C ASN A 157 2.51 -14.57 16.38
N TYR A 158 1.69 -13.74 15.75
CA TYR A 158 1.64 -13.62 14.30
C TYR A 158 2.99 -13.17 13.74
N PHE A 159 3.64 -12.20 14.38
CA PHE A 159 5.02 -11.82 14.08
C PHE A 159 6.01 -12.98 14.27
N LYS A 160 5.95 -13.69 15.40
CA LYS A 160 6.83 -14.84 15.67
C LYS A 160 6.73 -15.92 14.60
N TYR A 161 5.53 -16.38 14.29
CA TYR A 161 5.34 -17.52 13.38
C TYR A 161 5.45 -17.14 11.91
N TYR A 162 4.97 -15.97 11.52
CA TYR A 162 4.90 -15.60 10.10
C TYR A 162 5.99 -14.66 9.63
N PHE A 163 6.82 -14.13 10.52
CA PHE A 163 7.98 -13.35 10.12
C PHE A 163 9.29 -13.94 10.67
N LEU A 164 9.42 -14.09 11.99
CA LEU A 164 10.68 -14.56 12.58
C LEU A 164 11.05 -15.97 12.14
N LYS A 165 10.12 -16.92 12.28
CA LYS A 165 10.37 -18.33 11.92
C LYS A 165 10.73 -18.52 10.45
N ILE A 166 10.14 -17.71 9.56
CA ILE A 166 10.44 -17.79 8.13
C ILE A 166 11.71 -17.04 7.74
N SER A 167 12.17 -16.11 8.58
CA SER A 167 13.33 -15.27 8.26
C SER A 167 14.69 -15.94 8.40
N GLY A 168 14.75 -17.10 9.05
CA GLY A 168 16.00 -17.78 9.38
C GLY A 168 16.82 -17.08 10.49
N ILE A 169 16.35 -15.95 11.03
CA ILE A 169 16.98 -15.30 12.18
C ILE A 169 16.79 -16.20 13.41
N GLY A 170 17.89 -16.73 13.95
CA GLY A 170 17.85 -17.50 15.20
C GLY A 170 17.49 -16.62 16.40
N PHE A 171 16.56 -17.11 17.23
CA PHE A 171 16.12 -16.52 18.50
C PHE A 171 15.77 -17.63 19.52
N ASP A 172 15.85 -17.29 20.81
CA ASP A 172 15.37 -18.15 21.91
C ASP A 172 13.85 -17.97 22.05
N GLU A 173 13.09 -19.06 21.87
CA GLU A 173 11.62 -19.01 21.88
C GLU A 173 11.04 -18.74 23.25
N GLN A 174 11.63 -19.31 24.31
CA GLN A 174 11.12 -19.15 25.67
C GLN A 174 11.31 -17.70 26.13
N LYS A 175 12.50 -17.14 25.94
CA LYS A 175 12.79 -15.75 26.31
C LYS A 175 11.93 -14.75 25.53
N LEU A 176 11.66 -15.04 24.25
CA LEU A 176 10.79 -14.19 23.44
C LEU A 176 9.34 -14.25 23.92
N GLU A 177 8.85 -15.43 24.29
CA GLU A 177 7.49 -15.57 24.83
C GLU A 177 7.36 -14.85 26.18
N ASP A 178 8.35 -14.99 27.07
CA ASP A 178 8.38 -14.28 28.35
C ASP A 178 8.34 -12.75 28.13
N ASP A 179 9.13 -12.24 27.19
CA ASP A 179 9.13 -10.82 26.81
C ASP A 179 7.81 -10.37 26.18
N PHE A 180 7.18 -11.19 25.33
CA PHE A 180 5.85 -10.89 24.79
C PHE A 180 4.81 -10.74 25.90
N GLU A 181 4.85 -11.63 26.89
CA GLU A 181 3.93 -11.60 28.02
C GLU A 181 4.14 -10.37 28.91
N HIS A 182 5.39 -9.96 29.15
CA HIS A 182 5.70 -8.70 29.83
C HIS A 182 5.28 -7.48 29.02
N PHE A 183 5.51 -7.49 27.70
CA PHE A 183 5.15 -6.38 26.83
C PHE A 183 3.64 -6.15 26.80
N ALA A 184 2.87 -7.22 26.58
CA ALA A 184 1.42 -7.16 26.58
C ALA A 184 0.88 -6.74 27.97
N ALA A 185 1.47 -7.26 29.06
CA ALA A 185 1.11 -6.85 30.41
C ALA A 185 1.42 -5.37 30.70
N HIS A 186 2.46 -4.80 30.09
CA HIS A 186 2.76 -3.37 30.18
C HIS A 186 1.74 -2.53 29.41
N LEU A 187 1.49 -2.85 28.14
CA LEU A 187 0.63 -2.09 27.24
C LEU A 187 -0.84 -2.02 27.70
N VAL A 188 -1.36 -3.05 28.36
CA VAL A 188 -2.74 -3.02 28.90
C VAL A 188 -2.94 -2.00 30.02
N ASN A 189 -1.88 -1.44 30.60
CA ASN A 189 -1.98 -0.36 31.59
C ASN A 189 -2.19 1.03 30.96
N ALA A 190 -2.08 1.14 29.63
CA ALA A 190 -2.46 2.36 28.93
C ALA A 190 -3.99 2.57 29.01
N PRO A 191 -4.46 3.82 29.24
CA PRO A 191 -5.88 4.14 29.14
C PRO A 191 -6.45 3.67 27.79
N SER A 192 -7.52 2.87 27.84
CA SER A 192 -8.01 2.11 26.68
C SER A 192 -9.52 2.10 26.50
N ASP A 193 -10.23 3.03 27.16
CA ASP A 193 -11.69 3.17 27.04
C ASP A 193 -12.09 4.12 25.89
N TYR A 194 -11.45 3.93 24.73
CA TYR A 194 -11.67 4.74 23.54
C TYR A 194 -12.00 3.84 22.35
N PHE A 195 -12.51 4.42 21.27
CA PHE A 195 -12.68 3.70 20.02
C PHE A 195 -11.33 3.62 19.31
N LEU A 196 -10.78 2.42 19.24
CA LEU A 196 -9.61 2.07 18.44
C LEU A 196 -10.05 1.75 17.01
N TYR A 197 -9.62 2.56 16.05
CA TYR A 197 -9.93 2.37 14.63
C TYR A 197 -9.25 1.13 14.04
N ARG A 198 -8.07 0.76 14.57
CA ARG A 198 -7.25 -0.43 14.27
C ARG A 198 -6.52 -0.40 12.91
N ASP A 199 -7.16 0.14 11.87
CA ASP A 199 -6.59 0.28 10.52
C ASP A 199 -6.59 1.73 10.01
N PHE A 200 -6.21 2.65 10.90
CA PHE A 200 -6.05 4.06 10.57
C PHE A 200 -4.74 4.28 9.79
N GLN A 201 -4.83 4.21 8.46
CA GLN A 201 -3.71 4.28 7.53
C GLN A 201 -4.09 5.19 6.36
N SER A 202 -3.09 5.82 5.73
CA SER A 202 -3.29 6.75 4.61
C SER A 202 -4.05 6.16 3.41
N ARG A 203 -4.02 4.84 3.24
CA ARG A 203 -4.74 4.13 2.17
C ARG A 203 -6.25 3.98 2.44
N ASN A 204 -6.67 4.13 3.69
CA ASN A 204 -8.05 4.02 4.15
C ASN A 204 -8.68 5.40 4.43
N ILE A 205 -8.05 6.47 3.92
CA ILE A 205 -8.51 7.84 4.02
C ILE A 205 -8.72 8.35 2.59
N MET A 206 -9.96 8.64 2.24
CA MET A 206 -10.36 9.20 0.94
C MET A 206 -10.27 10.73 1.00
N ILE A 207 -9.83 11.37 -0.08
CA ILE A 207 -9.77 12.83 -0.20
C ILE A 207 -10.83 13.30 -1.18
N VAL A 208 -11.83 14.02 -0.66
CA VAL A 208 -12.93 14.63 -1.43
C VAL A 208 -12.88 16.12 -1.16
N ASP A 209 -12.71 16.93 -2.21
CA ASP A 209 -12.64 18.41 -2.10
C ASP A 209 -11.63 18.91 -1.03
N GLU A 210 -10.43 18.32 -1.01
CA GLU A 210 -9.36 18.60 0.00
C GLU A 210 -9.77 18.32 1.46
N GLN A 211 -10.79 17.48 1.67
CA GLN A 211 -11.26 17.02 2.98
C GLN A 211 -11.13 15.49 3.13
N PRO A 212 -10.69 14.99 4.29
CA PRO A 212 -10.55 13.57 4.54
C PRO A 212 -11.90 12.92 4.88
N HIS A 213 -12.14 11.74 4.30
CA HIS A 213 -13.23 10.84 4.61
C HIS A 213 -12.67 9.46 4.96
N PHE A 214 -13.29 8.75 5.90
CA PHE A 214 -12.69 7.59 6.55
C PHE A 214 -13.45 6.32 6.22
N ILE A 215 -12.71 5.27 5.82
CA ILE A 215 -13.23 3.95 5.47
C ILE A 215 -12.47 2.85 6.23
N ASP A 216 -12.93 1.61 6.12
CA ASP A 216 -12.26 0.42 6.68
C ASP A 216 -12.22 0.35 8.24
N TYR A 217 -13.21 0.92 8.92
CA TYR A 217 -13.33 0.91 10.39
C TYR A 217 -14.03 -0.31 11.00
N GLN A 218 -14.45 -1.30 10.21
CA GLN A 218 -15.19 -2.47 10.73
C GLN A 218 -14.37 -3.35 11.67
N GLY A 219 -13.04 -3.27 11.61
CA GLY A 219 -12.13 -3.92 12.57
C GLY A 219 -11.96 -3.15 13.88
N GLY A 220 -12.63 -2.01 14.02
CA GLY A 220 -12.54 -1.12 15.16
C GLY A 220 -13.16 -1.73 16.42
N ARG A 221 -12.62 -1.34 17.58
CA ARG A 221 -12.92 -1.97 18.87
C ARG A 221 -12.56 -1.02 20.01
N ARG A 222 -12.79 -1.40 21.27
CA ARG A 222 -12.30 -0.62 22.41
C ARG A 222 -10.78 -0.74 22.52
N GLY A 223 -10.05 0.36 22.71
CA GLY A 223 -8.60 0.32 22.85
C GLY A 223 -7.94 1.66 23.15
N ALA A 224 -6.60 1.65 23.16
CA ALA A 224 -5.77 2.80 23.50
C ALA A 224 -5.60 3.79 22.34
N LEU A 225 -5.53 5.08 22.67
CA LEU A 225 -5.43 6.19 21.73
C LEU A 225 -4.18 6.14 20.83
N GLN A 226 -3.05 5.74 21.42
CA GLN A 226 -1.72 5.72 20.80
C GLN A 226 -1.69 4.86 19.54
N TYR A 227 -2.46 3.78 19.51
CA TYR A 227 -2.36 2.74 18.48
C TYR A 227 -2.69 3.27 17.08
N ASP A 228 -3.74 4.09 16.93
CA ASP A 228 -4.17 4.59 15.62
C ASP A 228 -3.23 5.68 15.11
N VAL A 229 -2.80 6.61 15.96
CA VAL A 229 -1.83 7.64 15.57
C VAL A 229 -0.46 7.00 15.27
N ALA A 230 -0.04 5.98 16.01
CA ALA A 230 1.14 5.18 15.67
C ALA A 230 0.98 4.50 14.31
N SER A 231 -0.21 3.94 14.01
CA SER A 231 -0.51 3.32 12.71
C SER A 231 -0.37 4.28 11.54
N LEU A 232 -0.80 5.54 11.69
CA LEU A 232 -0.71 6.56 10.65
C LEU A 232 0.72 7.08 10.49
N LEU A 233 1.36 7.47 11.59
CA LEU A 233 2.67 8.13 11.56
C LEU A 233 3.81 7.18 11.21
N PHE A 234 3.66 5.90 11.50
CA PHE A 234 4.62 4.85 11.16
C PHE A 234 4.09 3.90 10.06
N ASP A 235 3.13 4.37 9.24
CA ASP A 235 2.74 3.68 8.02
C ASP A 235 3.97 3.52 7.12
N ALA A 236 4.41 2.28 6.96
CA ALA A 236 5.66 1.92 6.32
C ALA A 236 5.72 2.47 4.88
N LYS A 237 4.62 2.36 4.12
CA LYS A 237 4.61 2.78 2.71
C LYS A 237 4.48 4.29 2.56
N ALA A 238 3.83 4.96 3.50
CA ALA A 238 3.75 6.42 3.48
C ALA A 238 5.14 7.05 3.67
N ASN A 239 6.04 6.39 4.42
CA ASN A 239 7.43 6.80 4.62
C ASN A 239 7.56 8.28 5.00
N ILE A 240 6.67 8.75 5.90
CA ILE A 240 6.68 10.11 6.44
C ILE A 240 8.07 10.39 7.02
N PRO A 241 8.71 11.52 6.67
CA PRO A 241 9.99 11.93 7.26
C PRO A 241 9.89 12.02 8.79
N PHE A 242 10.90 11.52 9.51
CA PHE A 242 10.82 11.37 10.97
C PHE A 242 10.58 12.69 11.71
N GLU A 243 11.19 13.79 11.28
CA GLU A 243 10.96 15.13 11.85
C GLU A 243 9.48 15.54 11.74
N GLN A 244 8.86 15.26 10.58
CA GLN A 244 7.44 15.56 10.35
C GLN A 244 6.53 14.62 11.15
N ARG A 245 6.96 13.41 11.51
CA ARG A 245 6.20 12.55 12.44
C ARG A 245 6.09 13.19 13.83
N ILE A 246 7.15 13.82 14.31
CA ILE A 246 7.14 14.51 15.61
C ILE A 246 6.20 15.72 15.56
N GLU A 247 6.25 16.50 14.49
CA GLU A 247 5.32 17.62 14.26
C GLU A 247 3.87 17.14 14.27
N LEU A 248 3.56 16.09 13.51
CA LEU A 248 2.22 15.52 13.42
C LEU A 248 1.74 14.87 14.73
N LEU A 249 2.64 14.24 15.49
CA LEU A 249 2.34 13.71 16.82
C LEU A 249 1.97 14.83 17.81
N ASN A 250 2.72 15.93 17.80
CA ASN A 250 2.42 17.09 18.62
C ASN A 250 1.07 17.71 18.22
N HIS A 251 0.80 17.81 16.92
CA HIS A 251 -0.51 18.25 16.41
C HIS A 251 -1.65 17.35 16.88
N TYR A 252 -1.46 16.02 16.87
CA TYR A 252 -2.43 15.07 17.40
C TYR A 252 -2.70 15.28 18.90
N ILE A 253 -1.65 15.45 19.70
CA ILE A 253 -1.78 15.66 21.15
C ILE A 253 -2.52 16.96 21.46
N GLU A 254 -2.21 18.05 20.75
CA GLU A 254 -2.93 19.33 20.91
C GLU A 254 -4.39 19.23 20.47
N SER A 255 -4.67 18.50 19.39
CA SER A 255 -6.04 18.24 18.96
C SER A 255 -6.80 17.39 20.00
N LEU A 256 -6.17 16.34 20.54
CA LEU A 256 -6.74 15.44 21.53
C LEU A 256 -7.16 16.15 22.83
N LYS A 257 -6.37 17.12 23.29
CA LYS A 257 -6.68 17.93 24.50
C LYS A 257 -8.02 18.66 24.41
N GLN A 258 -8.56 18.87 23.21
CA GLN A 258 -9.88 19.48 23.02
C GLN A 258 -11.03 18.49 23.29
N TRP A 259 -10.76 17.19 23.27
CA TRP A 259 -11.77 16.13 23.36
C TRP A 259 -11.75 15.37 24.68
N ALA A 260 -10.57 15.25 25.31
CA ALA A 260 -10.38 14.51 26.54
C ALA A 260 -9.34 15.18 27.45
N ASP A 261 -9.60 15.13 28.76
CA ASP A 261 -8.58 15.42 29.77
C ASP A 261 -7.60 14.23 29.82
N MET A 262 -6.32 14.50 29.58
CA MET A 262 -5.33 13.45 29.31
C MET A 262 -3.94 13.90 29.78
N ASP A 263 -3.24 12.95 30.41
CA ASP A 263 -1.85 13.11 30.84
C ASP A 263 -0.91 12.86 29.66
N GLU A 264 -0.35 13.96 29.13
CA GLU A 264 0.54 13.93 27.97
C GLU A 264 1.83 13.13 28.23
N GLU A 265 2.40 13.23 29.44
CA GLU A 265 3.61 12.49 29.79
C GLU A 265 3.32 10.99 29.77
N ARG A 266 2.20 10.59 30.38
CA ARG A 266 1.74 9.20 30.34
C ARG A 266 1.42 8.74 28.92
N PHE A 267 0.79 9.57 28.09
CA PHE A 267 0.51 9.22 26.70
C PHE A 267 1.79 8.94 25.93
N ARG A 268 2.76 9.86 26.00
CA ARG A 268 4.06 9.74 25.33
C ARG A 268 4.85 8.55 25.85
N GLY A 269 4.75 8.24 27.14
CA GLY A 269 5.39 7.08 27.77
C GLY A 269 5.00 5.74 27.14
N TYR A 270 3.80 5.61 26.57
CA TYR A 270 3.36 4.40 25.86
C TYR A 270 3.46 4.49 24.33
N PHE A 271 3.68 5.68 23.76
CA PHE A 271 3.51 5.90 22.32
C PHE A 271 4.43 5.01 21.49
N TYR A 272 5.74 5.01 21.78
CA TYR A 272 6.70 4.22 21.01
C TYR A 272 6.59 2.72 21.23
N ASP A 273 6.07 2.28 22.39
CA ASP A 273 5.72 0.88 22.61
C ASP A 273 4.55 0.44 21.70
N PHE A 274 3.54 1.29 21.54
CA PHE A 274 2.49 1.04 20.56
C PHE A 274 3.01 1.10 19.11
N VAL A 275 3.95 1.99 18.80
CA VAL A 275 4.64 2.00 17.49
C VAL A 275 5.34 0.66 17.26
N LEU A 276 6.09 0.15 18.24
CA LEU A 276 6.75 -1.15 18.13
C LEU A 276 5.72 -2.27 17.90
N MET A 277 4.66 -2.34 18.71
CA MET A 277 3.56 -3.29 18.54
C MET A 277 2.97 -3.27 17.11
N ARG A 278 2.73 -2.06 16.55
CA ARG A 278 2.23 -1.91 15.18
C ARG A 278 3.20 -2.45 14.15
N ILE A 279 4.49 -2.14 14.29
CA ILE A 279 5.50 -2.59 13.32
C ILE A 279 5.64 -4.11 13.35
N LEU A 280 5.67 -4.73 14.54
CA LEU A 280 5.72 -6.19 14.68
C LEU A 280 4.50 -6.85 14.03
N GLN A 281 3.30 -6.32 14.31
CA GLN A 281 2.05 -6.79 13.68
C GLN A 281 2.08 -6.67 12.15
N ALA A 282 2.60 -5.56 11.62
CA ALA A 282 2.74 -5.35 10.19
C ALA A 282 3.74 -6.33 9.57
N LEU A 283 4.90 -6.56 10.20
CA LEU A 283 5.89 -7.54 9.75
C LEU A 283 5.33 -8.96 9.71
N GLY A 284 4.58 -9.37 10.73
CA GLY A 284 3.85 -10.65 10.71
C GLY A 284 2.88 -10.75 9.53
N THR A 285 2.12 -9.67 9.26
CA THR A 285 1.21 -9.59 8.10
C THR A 285 1.97 -9.71 6.77
N TYR A 286 3.09 -9.01 6.62
CA TYR A 286 3.91 -9.05 5.41
C TYR A 286 4.54 -10.42 5.19
N GLY A 287 5.01 -11.06 6.25
CA GLY A 287 5.59 -12.39 6.18
C GLY A 287 4.55 -13.47 5.85
N PHE A 288 3.33 -13.40 6.39
CA PHE A 288 2.25 -14.30 6.00
C PHE A 288 1.81 -14.09 4.55
N ARG A 289 1.43 -12.86 4.19
CA ARG A 289 0.92 -12.55 2.84
C ARG A 289 2.00 -12.75 1.78
N GLY A 290 3.22 -12.33 2.07
CA GLY A 290 4.36 -12.41 1.16
C GLY A 290 4.98 -13.79 1.07
N GLY A 291 5.30 -14.40 2.21
CA GLY A 291 5.99 -15.69 2.28
C GLY A 291 5.06 -16.90 2.13
N VAL A 292 3.89 -16.88 2.77
CA VAL A 292 2.94 -18.02 2.75
C VAL A 292 1.96 -17.92 1.59
N GLU A 293 1.29 -16.77 1.41
CA GLU A 293 0.36 -16.58 0.29
C GLU A 293 1.05 -16.18 -1.03
N LYS A 294 2.39 -16.06 -1.05
CA LYS A 294 3.21 -15.70 -2.22
C LYS A 294 2.83 -14.37 -2.88
N LYS A 295 2.28 -13.42 -2.13
CA LYS A 295 1.93 -12.08 -2.62
C LYS A 295 3.13 -11.13 -2.51
N ALA A 296 3.97 -11.13 -3.55
CA ALA A 296 5.23 -10.39 -3.60
C ALA A 296 5.15 -8.90 -3.20
N LEU A 297 4.04 -8.21 -3.50
CA LEU A 297 3.83 -6.81 -3.13
C LEU A 297 3.88 -6.53 -1.62
N PHE A 298 3.61 -7.53 -0.77
CA PHE A 298 3.69 -7.37 0.68
C PHE A 298 5.15 -7.36 1.16
N LEU A 299 6.04 -8.12 0.52
CA LEU A 299 7.47 -8.14 0.83
C LEU A 299 8.16 -6.81 0.52
N GLN A 300 7.66 -6.05 -0.46
CA GLN A 300 8.14 -4.69 -0.76
C GLN A 300 7.95 -3.70 0.41
N SER A 301 7.08 -4.02 1.37
CA SER A 301 6.82 -3.17 2.55
C SER A 301 7.81 -3.43 3.69
N VAL A 302 8.50 -4.58 3.67
CA VAL A 302 9.41 -4.99 4.73
C VAL A 302 10.58 -4.02 4.89
N PRO A 303 11.28 -3.55 3.83
CA PRO A 303 12.38 -2.58 4.00
C PRO A 303 11.97 -1.31 4.77
N TYR A 304 10.76 -0.79 4.52
CA TYR A 304 10.25 0.38 5.21
C TYR A 304 9.94 0.10 6.69
N ALA A 305 9.38 -1.08 7.01
CA ALA A 305 9.16 -1.48 8.38
C ALA A 305 10.49 -1.70 9.15
N LEU A 306 11.51 -2.25 8.49
CA LEU A 306 12.86 -2.38 9.06
C LEU A 306 13.51 -1.03 9.32
N LYS A 307 13.35 -0.06 8.41
CA LYS A 307 13.79 1.33 8.63
C LYS A 307 13.13 1.96 9.86
N ASN A 308 11.84 1.67 10.09
CA ASN A 308 11.16 2.13 11.31
C ASN A 308 11.74 1.45 12.58
N LEU A 309 12.00 0.14 12.56
CA LEU A 309 12.66 -0.55 13.68
C LEU A 309 14.06 0.00 13.96
N HIS A 310 14.84 0.24 12.91
CA HIS A 310 16.18 0.82 13.01
C HIS A 310 16.14 2.19 13.68
N TRP A 311 15.22 3.05 13.26
CA TRP A 311 15.06 4.36 13.88
C TRP A 311 14.64 4.28 15.36
N LEU A 312 13.76 3.34 15.74
CA LEU A 312 13.41 3.13 17.16
C LEU A 312 14.65 2.72 17.99
N ALA A 313 15.47 1.82 17.45
CA ALA A 313 16.69 1.36 18.11
C ALA A 313 17.72 2.49 18.27
N GLU A 314 17.99 3.25 17.19
CA GLU A 314 18.97 4.35 17.21
C GLU A 314 18.60 5.49 18.17
N ASN A 315 17.32 5.64 18.50
CA ASN A 315 16.81 6.71 19.35
C ASN A 315 16.43 6.25 20.78
N ASP A 316 16.88 5.06 21.22
CA ASP A 316 16.60 4.48 22.57
C ASP A 316 15.10 4.37 22.90
N TYR A 317 14.26 4.10 21.88
CA TYR A 317 12.80 3.94 22.05
C TYR A 317 12.37 2.48 22.23
N LEU A 318 13.30 1.54 22.32
CA LEU A 318 12.96 0.14 22.56
C LEU A 318 12.67 -0.12 24.06
N PRO A 319 11.64 -0.93 24.38
CA PRO A 319 11.26 -1.19 25.77
C PRO A 319 12.34 -1.94 26.54
N LYS A 320 12.81 -1.34 27.63
CA LYS A 320 13.85 -1.91 28.52
C LYS A 320 13.35 -3.11 29.32
N ILE A 321 12.03 -3.24 29.47
CA ILE A 321 11.36 -4.36 30.14
C ILE A 321 11.36 -5.66 29.34
N THR A 322 11.77 -5.61 28.06
CA THR A 322 11.78 -6.78 27.15
C THR A 322 13.14 -6.90 26.45
N PRO A 323 14.20 -7.26 27.19
CA PRO A 323 15.57 -7.19 26.69
C PRO A 323 15.84 -8.12 25.50
N HIS A 324 15.20 -9.30 25.44
CA HIS A 324 15.38 -10.25 24.35
C HIS A 324 14.64 -9.81 23.09
N LEU A 325 13.42 -9.30 23.22
CA LEU A 325 12.69 -8.67 22.12
C LEU A 325 13.46 -7.48 21.55
N SER A 326 13.95 -6.59 22.41
CA SER A 326 14.70 -5.40 22.01
C SER A 326 16.00 -5.77 21.27
N SER A 327 16.77 -6.72 21.79
CA SER A 327 17.96 -7.24 21.09
C SER A 327 17.61 -7.90 19.75
N LEU A 328 16.50 -8.62 19.68
CA LEU A 328 16.03 -9.24 18.44
C LEU A 328 15.61 -8.17 17.41
N VAL A 329 14.94 -7.10 17.85
CA VAL A 329 14.56 -5.97 17.00
C VAL A 329 15.80 -5.27 16.43
N GLU A 330 16.83 -5.02 17.24
CA GLU A 330 18.11 -4.48 16.77
C GLU A 330 18.78 -5.37 15.72
N LYS A 331 18.77 -6.69 15.95
CA LYS A 331 19.29 -7.68 15.01
C LYS A 331 18.52 -7.68 13.69
N ILE A 332 17.19 -7.63 13.74
CA ILE A 332 16.34 -7.55 12.55
C ILE A 332 16.60 -6.26 11.79
N ALA A 333 16.63 -5.12 12.50
CA ALA A 333 16.83 -3.80 11.93
C ALA A 333 18.18 -3.64 11.22
N SER A 334 19.22 -4.30 11.74
CA SER A 334 20.57 -4.30 11.16
C SER A 334 20.79 -5.36 10.07
N THR A 335 19.85 -6.29 9.89
CA THR A 335 19.95 -7.32 8.85
C THR A 335 19.44 -6.76 7.51
N ALA A 336 20.17 -6.99 6.43
CA ALA A 336 19.74 -6.51 5.11
C ALA A 336 18.39 -7.13 4.70
N PRO A 337 17.45 -6.37 4.11
CA PRO A 337 16.11 -6.88 3.79
C PRO A 337 16.13 -8.13 2.90
N SER A 338 17.09 -8.23 1.97
CA SER A 338 17.30 -9.37 1.07
C SER A 338 17.71 -10.65 1.78
N THR A 339 18.17 -10.56 3.04
CA THR A 339 18.61 -11.70 3.86
C THR A 339 17.49 -12.21 4.78
N ILE A 340 16.46 -11.39 5.04
CA ILE A 340 15.38 -11.69 5.99
C ILE A 340 14.25 -12.46 5.32
N LEU A 341 13.98 -12.25 4.03
CA LEU A 341 13.01 -13.04 3.28
C LEU A 341 13.63 -13.32 1.91
N PRO A 342 13.68 -14.59 1.44
CA PRO A 342 14.14 -14.87 0.09
C PRO A 342 13.32 -14.01 -0.86
N ALA A 343 14.01 -13.23 -1.71
CA ALA A 343 13.33 -12.53 -2.79
C ALA A 343 12.42 -13.56 -3.49
N PRO A 344 11.16 -13.22 -3.80
CA PRO A 344 10.32 -14.14 -4.55
C PRO A 344 11.13 -14.62 -5.74
N GLU A 345 11.29 -15.93 -5.91
CA GLU A 345 11.65 -16.46 -7.22
C GLU A 345 10.46 -16.12 -8.13
N THR A 346 10.51 -14.95 -8.73
CA THR A 346 9.51 -14.52 -9.69
C THR A 346 9.73 -15.43 -10.89
N GLY A 347 8.80 -16.35 -11.13
CA GLY A 347 8.92 -17.31 -12.22
C GLY A 347 9.15 -16.65 -13.57
N LEU A 348 8.77 -15.38 -13.74
CA LEU A 348 8.86 -14.60 -14.97
C LEU A 348 10.14 -13.73 -15.06
N THR A 349 10.91 -13.96 -16.12
CA THR A 349 11.96 -13.06 -16.61
C THR A 349 11.45 -12.25 -17.80
N VAL A 350 11.55 -10.92 -17.73
CA VAL A 350 11.25 -10.01 -18.85
C VAL A 350 12.55 -9.62 -19.55
N HIS A 351 12.74 -10.11 -20.76
CA HIS A 351 13.88 -9.83 -21.62
C HIS A 351 13.61 -8.58 -22.45
N ILE A 352 14.23 -7.47 -22.05
CA ILE A 352 14.07 -6.19 -22.73
C ILE A 352 15.26 -5.97 -23.66
N ARG A 353 15.01 -5.58 -24.90
CA ARG A 353 16.04 -5.35 -25.92
C ARG A 353 15.89 -3.99 -26.57
N SER A 354 17.01 -3.32 -26.83
CA SER A 354 17.06 -2.29 -27.87
C SER A 354 17.84 -2.81 -29.07
N PHE A 355 17.40 -2.46 -30.28
CA PHE A 355 18.06 -2.88 -31.51
C PHE A 355 18.04 -1.82 -32.62
N SER A 356 18.89 -2.04 -33.62
CA SER A 356 18.88 -1.33 -34.90
C SER A 356 18.10 -2.11 -35.95
N TYR A 357 17.14 -1.48 -36.62
CA TYR A 357 16.45 -2.10 -37.76
C TYR A 357 17.40 -2.49 -38.90
N LYS A 358 18.60 -1.90 -38.98
CA LYS A 358 19.64 -2.31 -39.94
C LYS A 358 20.16 -3.73 -39.68
N ASN A 359 20.06 -4.21 -38.43
CA ASN A 359 20.53 -5.52 -38.00
C ASN A 359 19.38 -6.53 -37.84
N GLY A 360 18.15 -6.16 -38.24
CA GLY A 360 16.95 -6.98 -38.09
C GLY A 360 16.38 -7.01 -36.67
N ILE A 361 15.16 -7.53 -36.55
CA ILE A 361 14.47 -7.72 -35.27
C ILE A 361 15.15 -8.87 -34.49
N PRO A 362 15.41 -8.71 -33.17
CA PRO A 362 15.98 -9.78 -32.35
C PRO A 362 15.08 -11.03 -32.32
N ALA A 363 15.68 -12.22 -32.41
CA ALA A 363 14.96 -13.48 -32.28
C ALA A 363 14.58 -13.77 -30.82
N ASP A 364 13.44 -14.43 -30.61
CA ASP A 364 13.04 -14.95 -29.30
C ASP A 364 13.74 -16.29 -29.04
N GLU A 365 14.57 -16.34 -27.99
CA GLU A 365 15.34 -17.53 -27.59
C GLU A 365 14.62 -18.36 -26.52
N TRP A 366 13.44 -17.94 -26.04
CA TRP A 366 12.80 -18.48 -24.83
C TRP A 366 11.41 -19.09 -25.03
N GLY A 367 11.03 -19.37 -26.27
CA GLY A 367 10.01 -20.39 -26.58
C GLY A 367 8.56 -19.93 -26.71
N ASN A 368 8.29 -18.63 -26.90
CA ASN A 368 6.92 -18.13 -27.16
C ASN A 368 6.70 -17.66 -28.61
N GLY A 369 7.69 -17.85 -29.49
CA GLY A 369 7.59 -17.52 -30.92
C GLY A 369 7.66 -16.02 -31.20
N GLY A 370 8.13 -15.22 -30.24
CA GLY A 370 8.24 -13.77 -30.36
C GLY A 370 7.85 -13.02 -29.08
N GLY A 371 7.86 -11.70 -29.19
CA GLY A 371 7.49 -10.78 -28.13
C GLY A 371 7.02 -9.45 -28.72
N PHE A 372 6.77 -8.45 -27.87
CA PHE A 372 6.43 -7.13 -28.38
C PHE A 372 7.62 -6.51 -29.10
N VAL A 373 7.36 -5.93 -30.28
CA VAL A 373 8.35 -5.16 -31.04
C VAL A 373 7.79 -3.78 -31.33
N PHE A 374 8.36 -2.78 -30.68
CA PHE A 374 7.92 -1.39 -30.78
C PHE A 374 8.86 -0.60 -31.70
N ASP A 375 8.30 -0.07 -32.79
CA ASP A 375 9.06 0.72 -33.77
C ASP A 375 9.16 2.19 -33.34
N CYS A 376 10.36 2.58 -32.90
CA CYS A 376 10.65 3.93 -32.43
C CYS A 376 10.99 4.90 -33.59
N ARG A 377 10.99 4.47 -34.87
CA ARG A 377 11.46 5.30 -35.98
C ARG A 377 10.58 6.52 -36.28
N ALA A 378 9.31 6.48 -35.87
CA ALA A 378 8.38 7.60 -35.97
C ALA A 378 8.67 8.73 -34.97
N LEU A 379 9.43 8.47 -33.92
CA LEU A 379 9.72 9.44 -32.86
C LEU A 379 10.81 10.44 -33.30
N PRO A 380 10.86 11.64 -32.68
CA PRO A 380 11.91 12.65 -32.93
C PRO A 380 13.31 12.07 -32.86
N ASN A 381 14.16 12.37 -33.83
CA ASN A 381 15.43 11.68 -34.04
C ASN A 381 16.64 12.53 -33.60
N PRO A 382 17.25 12.25 -32.42
CA PRO A 382 18.39 13.02 -31.92
C PRO A 382 19.59 12.96 -32.86
N GLY A 383 19.80 11.85 -33.57
CA GLY A 383 20.93 11.67 -34.48
C GLY A 383 20.98 12.63 -35.68
N ARG A 384 19.95 13.48 -35.89
CA ARG A 384 19.99 14.58 -36.87
C ARG A 384 20.84 15.76 -36.40
N TYR A 385 21.03 15.94 -35.10
CA TYR A 385 21.78 17.05 -34.53
C TYR A 385 23.19 16.61 -34.16
N THR A 386 24.20 17.38 -34.55
CA THR A 386 25.61 17.07 -34.33
C THR A 386 25.94 16.84 -32.85
N GLU A 387 25.29 17.58 -31.96
CA GLU A 387 25.49 17.51 -30.51
C GLU A 387 25.03 16.18 -29.86
N TYR A 388 24.15 15.40 -30.50
CA TYR A 388 23.67 14.11 -29.98
C TYR A 388 24.27 12.89 -30.69
N LYS A 389 25.02 13.08 -31.79
CA LYS A 389 25.52 11.97 -32.63
C LYS A 389 26.40 10.99 -31.87
N GLU A 390 27.24 11.50 -30.98
CA GLU A 390 28.16 10.69 -30.17
C GLU A 390 27.56 10.23 -28.83
N LEU A 391 26.28 10.54 -28.58
CA LEU A 391 25.57 10.22 -27.34
C LEU A 391 24.61 9.05 -27.55
N THR A 392 24.11 8.47 -26.48
CA THR A 392 23.18 7.34 -26.46
C THR A 392 21.88 7.73 -25.77
N GLY A 393 20.87 6.86 -25.81
CA GLY A 393 19.62 7.05 -25.06
C GLY A 393 19.80 7.02 -23.54
N LYS A 394 21.02 6.79 -23.04
CA LYS A 394 21.37 6.82 -21.61
C LYS A 394 21.94 8.18 -21.18
N ASP A 395 22.30 9.03 -22.13
CA ASP A 395 22.95 10.30 -21.84
C ASP A 395 21.92 11.39 -21.56
N GLU A 396 22.13 12.14 -20.47
CA GLU A 396 21.22 13.17 -19.97
C GLU A 396 20.75 14.16 -21.04
N LYS A 397 21.64 14.56 -21.96
CA LYS A 397 21.29 15.47 -23.06
C LYS A 397 20.28 14.87 -24.03
N VAL A 398 20.40 13.58 -24.32
CA VAL A 398 19.48 12.85 -25.21
C VAL A 398 18.17 12.57 -24.49
N ILE A 399 18.23 12.21 -23.21
CA ILE A 399 17.06 12.02 -22.35
C ILE A 399 16.20 13.29 -22.33
N ARG A 400 16.78 14.44 -21.99
CA ARG A 400 16.06 15.73 -21.96
C ARG A 400 15.52 16.16 -23.31
N PHE A 401 16.21 15.81 -24.40
CA PHE A 401 15.69 16.06 -25.75
C PHE A 401 14.43 15.24 -26.01
N LEU A 402 14.47 13.95 -25.66
CA LEU A 402 13.38 13.01 -25.86
C LEU A 402 12.18 13.30 -24.96
N GLU A 403 12.39 13.63 -23.68
CA GLU A 403 11.32 13.89 -22.70
C GLU A 403 10.47 15.13 -23.00
N LYS A 404 10.99 16.08 -23.80
CA LYS A 404 10.23 17.26 -24.23
C LYS A 404 9.17 16.95 -25.27
N GLU A 405 9.18 15.75 -25.83
CA GLU A 405 8.35 15.38 -26.97
C GLU A 405 7.11 14.61 -26.52
N GLU A 406 5.93 15.24 -26.61
CA GLU A 406 4.65 14.61 -26.20
C GLU A 406 4.39 13.28 -26.92
N THR A 407 4.81 13.18 -28.18
CA THR A 407 4.68 11.95 -28.98
C THR A 407 5.44 10.76 -28.39
N LEU A 408 6.57 11.01 -27.71
CA LEU A 408 7.32 9.97 -27.01
C LEU A 408 6.60 9.52 -25.73
N ALA A 409 6.09 10.48 -24.95
CA ALA A 409 5.34 10.17 -23.73
C ALA A 409 4.13 9.27 -24.05
N GLN A 410 3.34 9.63 -25.07
CA GLN A 410 2.19 8.83 -25.49
C GLN A 410 2.58 7.45 -26.01
N PHE A 411 3.67 7.35 -26.77
CA PHE A 411 4.18 6.07 -27.27
C PHE A 411 4.62 5.14 -26.12
N LEU A 412 5.36 5.68 -25.15
CA LEU A 412 5.82 4.92 -23.99
C LEU A 412 4.65 4.47 -23.11
N GLU A 413 3.67 5.33 -22.87
CA GLU A 413 2.47 4.97 -22.12
C GLU A 413 1.74 3.78 -22.77
N ASN A 414 1.55 3.82 -24.08
CA ASN A 414 0.90 2.72 -24.81
C ASN A 414 1.73 1.42 -24.75
N ALA A 415 3.04 1.51 -24.90
CA ALA A 415 3.93 0.35 -24.79
C ALA A 415 3.93 -0.26 -23.37
N ARG A 416 3.94 0.60 -22.34
CA ARG A 416 3.82 0.21 -20.93
C ARG A 416 2.49 -0.48 -20.67
N ASN A 417 1.37 0.10 -21.09
CA ASN A 417 0.03 -0.47 -20.87
C ASN A 417 -0.12 -1.88 -21.47
N LEU A 418 0.36 -2.08 -22.70
CA LEU A 418 0.35 -3.40 -23.34
C LEU A 418 1.24 -4.41 -22.59
N THR A 419 2.45 -3.97 -22.21
CA THR A 419 3.41 -4.83 -21.52
C THR A 419 2.93 -5.18 -20.11
N ASP A 420 2.36 -4.23 -19.37
CA ASP A 420 1.82 -4.42 -18.02
C ASP A 420 0.72 -5.46 -18.00
N HIS A 421 -0.18 -5.40 -18.98
CA HIS A 421 -1.26 -6.37 -19.13
C HIS A 421 -0.69 -7.78 -19.37
N ALA A 422 0.32 -7.89 -20.23
CA ALA A 422 0.99 -9.16 -20.50
C ALA A 422 1.73 -9.71 -19.28
N VAL A 423 2.52 -8.89 -18.59
CA VAL A 423 3.25 -9.29 -17.38
C VAL A 423 2.28 -9.80 -16.31
N LYS A 424 1.18 -9.09 -16.07
CA LYS A 424 0.15 -9.54 -15.12
C LYS A 424 -0.43 -10.90 -15.52
N ASN A 425 -0.84 -11.06 -16.77
CA ASN A 425 -1.40 -12.33 -17.27
C ASN A 425 -0.38 -13.48 -17.21
N TYR A 426 0.88 -13.20 -17.51
CA TYR A 426 1.95 -14.20 -17.52
C TYR A 426 2.26 -14.69 -16.11
N LEU A 427 2.29 -13.78 -15.14
CA LEU A 427 2.40 -14.13 -13.72
C LEU A 427 1.22 -14.98 -13.25
N GLU A 428 -0.01 -14.63 -13.61
CA GLU A 428 -1.22 -15.39 -13.26
C GLU A 428 -1.21 -16.81 -13.86
N ARG A 429 -0.64 -16.98 -15.06
CA ARG A 429 -0.60 -18.26 -15.78
C ARG A 429 0.69 -19.05 -15.58
N GLY A 430 1.64 -18.54 -14.78
CA GLY A 430 2.90 -19.22 -14.48
C GLY A 430 3.90 -19.28 -15.65
N PHE A 431 3.88 -18.32 -16.58
CA PHE A 431 4.89 -18.23 -17.64
C PHE A 431 6.25 -17.80 -17.09
N THR A 432 7.32 -18.26 -17.73
CA THR A 432 8.68 -18.01 -17.25
C THR A 432 9.44 -16.94 -18.00
N ASN A 433 9.08 -16.61 -19.24
CA ASN A 433 9.80 -15.63 -20.06
C ASN A 433 8.84 -14.75 -20.88
N LEU A 434 9.11 -13.44 -20.92
CA LEU A 434 8.45 -12.48 -21.81
C LEU A 434 9.53 -11.64 -22.50
N MET A 435 9.44 -11.47 -23.82
CA MET A 435 10.37 -10.62 -24.57
C MET A 435 9.71 -9.32 -25.01
N VAL A 436 10.43 -8.20 -24.88
CA VAL A 436 10.01 -6.87 -25.35
C VAL A 436 11.18 -6.17 -26.01
N SER A 437 10.99 -5.69 -27.24
CA SER A 437 12.06 -5.09 -28.05
C SER A 437 11.66 -3.71 -28.57
N PHE A 438 12.57 -2.76 -28.47
CA PHE A 438 12.45 -1.43 -29.07
C PHE A 438 13.43 -1.28 -30.22
N GLY A 439 12.95 -0.89 -31.40
CA GLY A 439 13.77 -0.73 -32.61
C GLY A 439 13.88 0.72 -33.05
N CYS A 440 15.07 1.20 -33.38
CA CYS A 440 15.23 2.45 -34.13
C CYS A 440 16.23 2.28 -35.29
N THR A 441 16.47 3.33 -36.08
CA THR A 441 17.35 3.22 -37.26
C THR A 441 18.80 2.84 -36.94
N GLY A 442 19.32 3.29 -35.78
CA GLY A 442 20.72 3.10 -35.40
C GLY A 442 20.95 2.24 -34.15
N GLY A 443 19.90 1.92 -33.38
CA GLY A 443 20.04 1.18 -32.12
C GLY A 443 20.75 1.93 -30.99
N GLN A 444 20.78 3.27 -31.04
CA GLN A 444 21.63 4.10 -30.17
C GLN A 444 20.86 5.07 -29.26
N HIS A 445 19.84 5.76 -29.78
CA HIS A 445 19.12 6.81 -29.01
C HIS A 445 17.73 6.36 -28.56
N ARG A 446 16.74 6.48 -29.45
CA ARG A 446 15.31 6.30 -29.14
C ARG A 446 15.00 4.91 -28.58
N SER A 447 15.50 3.86 -29.22
CA SER A 447 15.24 2.49 -28.77
C SER A 447 15.95 2.16 -27.45
N VAL A 448 17.10 2.76 -27.20
CA VAL A 448 17.84 2.60 -25.94
C VAL A 448 17.07 3.26 -24.82
N TYR A 449 16.67 4.52 -25.01
CA TYR A 449 15.85 5.25 -24.04
C TYR A 449 14.56 4.49 -23.71
N CYS A 450 13.79 4.07 -24.74
CA CYS A 450 12.53 3.37 -24.48
C CYS A 450 12.72 2.02 -23.76
N ALA A 451 13.81 1.30 -24.05
CA ALA A 451 14.13 0.04 -23.38
C ALA A 451 14.50 0.26 -21.90
N GLU A 452 15.30 1.29 -21.60
CA GLU A 452 15.63 1.70 -20.22
C GLU A 452 14.37 2.16 -19.46
N GLU A 453 13.52 2.96 -20.09
CA GLU A 453 12.26 3.45 -19.52
C GLU A 453 11.27 2.33 -19.20
N LEU A 454 11.17 1.32 -20.07
CA LEU A 454 10.33 0.15 -19.80
C LEU A 454 10.93 -0.73 -18.69
N ALA A 455 12.25 -0.92 -18.70
CA ALA A 455 12.94 -1.69 -17.66
C ALA A 455 12.71 -1.08 -16.28
N ARG A 456 12.86 0.24 -16.16
CA ARG A 456 12.59 0.97 -14.91
C ARG A 456 11.13 0.82 -14.48
N HIS A 457 10.21 1.14 -15.37
CA HIS A 457 8.76 1.02 -15.13
C HIS A 457 8.35 -0.37 -14.63
N LEU A 458 8.82 -1.43 -15.29
CA LEU A 458 8.48 -2.80 -14.90
C LEU A 458 9.15 -3.21 -13.58
N SER A 459 10.37 -2.75 -13.32
CA SER A 459 11.07 -3.03 -12.05
C SER A 459 10.40 -2.35 -10.85
N GLU A 460 9.78 -1.19 -11.06
CA GLU A 460 9.02 -0.45 -10.04
C GLU A 460 7.63 -1.06 -9.84
N LYS A 461 6.98 -1.49 -10.92
CA LYS A 461 5.58 -1.93 -10.91
C LYS A 461 5.39 -3.42 -10.61
N PHE A 462 6.30 -4.28 -11.04
CA PHE A 462 6.18 -5.73 -10.93
C PHE A 462 7.37 -6.37 -10.24
N THR A 463 7.11 -7.47 -9.53
CA THR A 463 8.18 -8.36 -9.07
C THR A 463 8.44 -9.37 -10.18
N VAL A 464 9.39 -9.05 -11.06
CA VAL A 464 9.86 -9.89 -12.17
C VAL A 464 11.38 -9.72 -12.32
N LYS A 465 12.07 -10.69 -12.90
CA LYS A 465 13.49 -10.54 -13.25
C LYS A 465 13.60 -9.73 -14.54
N ILE A 466 14.31 -8.61 -14.53
CA ILE A 466 14.59 -7.84 -15.76
C ILE A 466 15.94 -8.27 -16.33
N ASP A 467 15.95 -8.66 -17.60
CA ASP A 467 17.16 -8.86 -18.40
C ASP A 467 17.17 -7.83 -19.53
N LEU A 468 17.81 -6.68 -19.31
CA LEU A 468 17.93 -5.60 -20.29
C LEU A 468 19.24 -5.75 -21.08
N ARG A 469 19.16 -5.74 -22.42
CA ARG A 469 20.35 -5.74 -23.29
C ARG A 469 20.19 -4.79 -24.47
N HIS A 470 21.25 -4.07 -24.78
CA HIS A 470 21.32 -3.20 -25.95
C HIS A 470 22.20 -3.83 -27.02
N ARG A 471 21.59 -4.24 -28.14
CA ARG A 471 22.27 -5.06 -29.16
C ARG A 471 23.47 -4.35 -29.78
N GLU A 472 23.36 -3.07 -30.07
CA GLU A 472 24.42 -2.26 -30.68
C GLU A 472 25.38 -1.61 -29.67
N SER A 473 25.30 -1.93 -28.38
CA SER A 473 26.15 -1.30 -27.34
C SER A 473 27.65 -1.40 -27.62
N HIS A 474 28.09 -2.49 -28.24
CA HIS A 474 29.48 -2.71 -28.65
C HIS A 474 29.98 -1.72 -29.73
N ALA A 475 29.05 -1.10 -30.47
CA ALA A 475 29.33 -0.17 -31.56
C ALA A 475 29.04 1.29 -31.19
N TRP A 476 28.66 1.56 -29.93
CA TRP A 476 28.45 2.92 -29.46
C TRP A 476 29.78 3.66 -29.31
N PRO A 477 29.78 4.99 -29.46
CA PRO A 477 30.92 5.84 -29.10
C PRO A 477 31.36 5.52 -27.67
N LYS A 478 32.68 5.35 -27.47
CA LYS A 478 33.23 5.14 -26.13
C LYS A 478 33.18 6.49 -25.39
N SER A 479 32.48 6.51 -24.27
CA SER A 479 32.46 7.62 -23.31
C SER A 479 33.82 7.83 -22.66
#